data_AF-A0A941ZF72-F1
#
_entry.id   AF-A0A941ZF72-F1
#
_cell.length_a   1.000
_cell.length_b   1.000
_cell.length_c   1.000
_cell.angle_alpha   90.00
_cell.angle_beta   90.00
_cell.angle_gamma   90.00
#
_symmetry.space_group_name_H-M   'P 1'
#
loop_
_entity.id
_entity.type
_entity.pdbx_description
1 polymer ?
#
loop_
_entity_poly.entity_id
_entity_poly.type
_entity_poly.pdbx_seq_one_letter_code
_entity_poly.pdbx_strand_id
1 'polypeptide(L)'
;MPCYRDLNVFFIPFLGAAATGRKDDATPWQRLFVYLAGPVPGLILGAVCIHYAFETTGEVQSWLIQFGALALALNFFNLLPFLPLDGGRVVETLLFTRFPRLRVAFVAVSSALLMAGGFYTGDWLLILIGALLAFALPADLRVARLAQAVRLSGVNVAERKRALRSLFGVLARSGRAAKLNFPQRVQTAKAALPLVMQRVPRPLETLAGMALYVFIIAAPVAAFYAMDPEVRIGGPEVILDAAMHDRAASPPTPDWEARVAAAPDAAARWQVLLDAGLWHEEAEEYAAARGYYKRAFEVTEGFAAGDLRAVDALIARARVTEHPARAVEFYNEAMAALSDAQGRDRLRVADVLEALYLLQTDAS
;
A
#
# COMPACT_ATOMS: atom_id res chain seq x y z
N MET A 1 -30.88 -1.11 14.68
CA MET A 1 -29.70 -0.28 14.35
C MET A 1 -29.72 0.00 12.85
N PRO A 2 -29.82 1.24 12.35
CA PRO A 2 -29.85 1.46 10.91
C PRO A 2 -28.43 1.43 10.33
N CYS A 3 -28.22 0.50 9.39
CA CYS A 3 -26.99 0.23 8.66
C CYS A 3 -26.64 1.37 7.67
N TYR A 4 -25.37 1.48 7.27
CA TYR A 4 -24.94 2.36 6.19
C TYR A 4 -25.68 2.00 4.88
N ARG A 5 -26.17 3.02 4.15
CA ARG A 5 -26.70 2.87 2.78
C ARG A 5 -25.67 3.38 1.77
N ASP A 6 -25.71 2.81 0.58
CA ASP A 6 -24.88 3.16 -0.58
C ASP A 6 -23.36 2.95 -0.38
N LEU A 7 -22.97 1.77 0.12
CA LEU A 7 -21.58 1.33 0.15
C LEU A 7 -21.11 1.01 -1.27
N ASN A 8 -20.39 1.94 -1.88
CA ASN A 8 -19.61 1.68 -3.08
C ASN A 8 -18.14 1.60 -2.68
N VAL A 9 -17.53 0.43 -2.88
CA VAL A 9 -16.09 0.23 -2.73
C VAL A 9 -15.48 0.33 -4.11
N PHE A 10 -14.69 1.38 -4.36
CA PHE A 10 -13.97 1.58 -5.60
C PHE A 10 -12.48 1.41 -5.32
N PHE A 11 -11.81 0.46 -5.96
CA PHE A 11 -10.36 0.34 -5.89
C PHE A 11 -9.74 1.36 -6.84
N ILE A 12 -8.98 2.30 -6.27
CA ILE A 12 -8.17 3.24 -7.04
C ILE A 12 -6.75 2.66 -7.06
N PRO A 13 -6.16 2.38 -8.24
CA PRO A 13 -4.77 1.96 -8.34
C PRO A 13 -3.86 2.93 -7.56
N PHE A 14 -2.92 2.40 -6.78
CA PHE A 14 -2.00 3.15 -5.91
C PHE A 14 -2.60 3.91 -4.71
N LEU A 15 -3.92 4.10 -4.63
CA LEU A 15 -4.60 4.77 -3.51
C LEU A 15 -5.38 3.81 -2.58
N GLY A 16 -5.59 2.56 -3.01
CA GLY A 16 -6.34 1.55 -2.27
C GLY A 16 -7.85 1.63 -2.48
N ALA A 17 -8.61 0.98 -1.59
CA ALA A 17 -10.07 0.92 -1.67
C ALA A 17 -10.72 2.21 -1.13
N ALA A 18 -11.26 3.04 -2.02
CA ALA A 18 -12.13 4.15 -1.66
C ALA A 18 -13.56 3.63 -1.40
N ALA A 19 -13.91 3.44 -0.13
CA ALA A 19 -15.28 3.14 0.27
C ALA A 19 -16.05 4.44 0.52
N THR A 20 -17.02 4.76 -0.34
CA THR A 20 -17.96 5.86 -0.07
C THR A 20 -19.20 5.29 0.60
N GLY A 21 -19.49 5.68 1.84
CA GLY A 21 -20.75 5.40 2.52
C GLY A 21 -21.26 6.67 3.20
N ARG A 22 -22.53 7.03 2.97
CA ARG A 22 -23.12 8.26 3.53
C ARG A 22 -24.09 7.94 4.66
N LYS A 23 -23.73 8.31 5.88
CA LYS A 23 -24.65 8.36 7.02
C LYS A 23 -24.89 9.82 7.41
N ASP A 24 -26.02 10.35 6.95
CA ASP A 24 -26.37 11.76 7.15
C ASP A 24 -26.56 12.13 8.64
N ASP A 25 -26.85 11.13 9.50
CA ASP A 25 -27.06 11.29 10.95
C ASP A 25 -25.87 10.81 11.81
N ALA A 26 -24.68 10.61 11.24
CA ALA A 26 -23.53 10.17 12.02
C ALA A 26 -23.09 11.24 13.04
N THR A 27 -22.92 10.84 14.30
CA THR A 27 -22.40 11.74 15.33
C THR A 27 -20.92 12.08 15.07
N PRO A 28 -20.41 13.22 15.55
CA PRO A 28 -18.99 13.56 15.42
C PRO A 28 -18.05 12.45 15.91
N TRP A 29 -18.41 11.79 17.01
CA TRP A 29 -17.71 10.62 17.53
C TRP A 29 -17.72 9.43 16.59
N GLN A 30 -18.87 9.09 15.98
CA GLN A 30 -18.93 8.00 15.00
C GLN A 30 -18.01 8.26 13.81
N ARG A 31 -17.91 9.50 13.36
CA ARG A 31 -16.98 9.87 12.27
C ARG A 31 -15.52 9.79 12.70
N LEU A 32 -15.22 10.28 13.91
CA LEU A 32 -13.88 10.16 14.48
C LEU A 32 -13.43 8.69 14.54
N PHE A 33 -14.29 7.79 15.03
CA PHE A 33 -14.00 6.37 15.03
C PHE A 33 -13.78 5.81 13.62
N VAL A 34 -14.58 6.20 12.63
CA VAL A 34 -14.40 5.75 11.24
C VAL A 34 -13.06 6.22 10.67
N TYR A 35 -12.67 7.48 10.87
CA TYR A 35 -11.39 8.00 10.39
C TYR A 35 -10.19 7.41 11.13
N LEU A 36 -10.35 6.99 12.38
CA LEU A 36 -9.30 6.34 13.15
C LEU A 36 -9.26 4.82 12.95
N ALA A 37 -10.33 4.20 12.44
CA ALA A 37 -10.43 2.75 12.28
C ALA A 37 -9.49 2.17 11.23
N GLY A 38 -8.93 2.99 10.34
CA GLY A 38 -7.82 2.59 9.47
C GLY A 38 -6.47 2.77 10.18
N PRO A 39 -6.09 4.01 10.50
CA PRO A 39 -4.75 4.30 11.02
C PRO A 39 -4.42 3.65 12.37
N VAL A 40 -5.37 3.61 13.32
CA VAL A 40 -5.08 3.13 14.68
C VAL A 40 -4.74 1.64 14.70
N PRO A 41 -5.54 0.73 14.10
CA PRO A 41 -5.15 -0.68 14.00
C PRO A 41 -3.83 -0.89 13.27
N GLY A 42 -3.55 -0.10 12.23
CA GLY A 42 -2.28 -0.17 11.51
C GLY A 42 -1.07 0.27 12.34
N LEU A 43 -1.23 1.31 13.18
CA LEU A 43 -0.21 1.69 14.16
C LEU A 43 0.04 0.60 15.19
N ILE A 44 -1.03 0.00 15.74
CA ILE A 44 -0.93 -1.08 16.72
C ILE A 44 -0.24 -2.29 16.10
N LEU A 45 -0.66 -2.68 14.89
CA LEU A 45 -0.06 -3.81 14.17
C LEU A 45 1.43 -3.57 13.91
N GLY A 46 1.79 -2.38 13.44
CA GLY A 46 3.19 -2.04 13.18
C GLY A 46 4.05 -2.10 14.44
N ALA A 47 3.54 -1.59 15.57
CA ALA A 47 4.22 -1.68 16.86
C ALA A 47 4.37 -3.12 17.36
N VAL A 48 3.33 -3.94 17.22
CA VAL A 48 3.36 -5.37 17.61
C VAL A 48 4.37 -6.15 16.75
N CYS A 49 4.41 -5.91 15.45
CA CYS A 49 5.38 -6.55 14.55
C CYS A 49 6.83 -6.22 14.94
N ILE A 50 7.13 -4.94 15.19
CA ILE A 50 8.46 -4.52 15.63
C ILE A 50 8.80 -5.14 16.99
N HIS A 51 7.89 -5.10 17.96
CA HIS A 51 8.13 -5.69 19.28
C HIS A 51 8.40 -7.20 19.20
N TYR A 52 7.60 -7.94 18.43
CA TYR A 52 7.78 -9.37 18.25
C TYR A 52 9.10 -9.72 17.54
N ALA A 53 9.53 -8.89 16.58
CA ALA A 53 10.80 -9.08 15.88
C ALA A 53 12.03 -8.99 16.79
N PHE A 54 11.93 -8.29 17.93
CA PHE A 54 13.01 -8.18 18.92
C PHE A 54 12.91 -9.21 20.06
N GLU A 55 11.72 -9.73 20.37
CA GLU A 55 11.52 -10.74 21.43
C GLU A 55 11.84 -12.18 20.98
N THR A 56 11.83 -12.46 19.67
CA THR A 56 12.11 -13.82 19.18
C THR A 56 13.61 -14.14 19.24
N THR A 57 13.92 -15.19 19.96
CA THR A 57 15.24 -15.74 20.26
C THR A 57 16.12 -15.96 19.02
N GLY A 58 17.15 -15.11 18.85
CA GLY A 58 18.40 -15.43 18.14
C GLY A 58 18.54 -14.93 16.71
N GLU A 59 17.45 -14.75 15.96
CA GLU A 59 17.49 -14.24 14.58
C GLU A 59 16.49 -13.09 14.39
N VAL A 60 17.02 -11.91 14.07
CA VAL A 60 16.22 -10.74 13.75
C VAL A 60 15.49 -10.99 12.43
N GLN A 61 14.17 -11.11 12.46
CA GLN A 61 13.35 -11.25 11.26
C GLN A 61 13.25 -9.90 10.54
N SER A 62 14.21 -9.59 9.69
CA SER A 62 14.31 -8.32 8.95
C SER A 62 12.98 -7.92 8.32
N TRP A 63 12.33 -8.83 7.60
CA TRP A 63 11.05 -8.58 6.91
C TRP A 63 9.93 -8.06 7.84
N LEU A 64 9.88 -8.54 9.10
CA LEU A 64 8.84 -8.17 10.05
C LEU A 64 9.07 -6.75 10.59
N ILE A 65 10.34 -6.36 10.74
CA ILE A 65 10.72 -4.98 11.05
C ILE A 65 10.35 -4.06 9.87
N GLN A 66 10.64 -4.45 8.63
CA GLN A 66 10.28 -3.63 7.45
C GLN A 66 8.76 -3.46 7.34
N PHE A 67 8.01 -4.54 7.52
CA PHE A 67 6.55 -4.49 7.52
C PHE A 67 6.02 -3.60 8.64
N GLY A 68 6.53 -3.77 9.87
CA GLY A 68 6.12 -2.98 11.02
C GLY A 68 6.44 -1.49 10.85
N ALA A 69 7.63 -1.18 10.31
CA ALA A 69 8.07 0.16 9.99
C ALA A 69 7.19 0.83 8.93
N LEU A 70 6.91 0.13 7.83
CA LEU A 70 6.05 0.61 6.77
C LEU A 70 4.62 0.84 7.27
N ALA A 71 4.08 -0.10 8.06
CA ALA A 71 2.79 0.04 8.69
C ALA A 71 2.74 1.28 9.61
N LEU A 72 3.74 1.47 10.47
CA LEU A 72 3.81 2.67 11.31
C LEU A 72 3.89 3.95 10.47
N ALA A 73 4.81 4.01 9.50
CA ALA A 73 5.04 5.19 8.67
C ALA A 73 3.78 5.59 7.88
N LEU A 74 3.13 4.64 7.19
CA LEU A 74 1.93 4.91 6.40
C LEU A 74 0.75 5.34 7.27
N ASN A 75 0.51 4.66 8.40
CA ASN A 75 -0.61 4.99 9.27
C ASN A 75 -0.38 6.28 10.06
N PHE A 76 0.87 6.57 10.46
CA PHE A 76 1.24 7.84 11.07
C PHE A 76 1.11 9.00 10.06
N PHE A 77 1.57 8.81 8.83
CA PHE A 77 1.38 9.79 7.75
C PHE A 77 -0.10 10.08 7.53
N ASN A 78 -0.95 9.06 7.46
CA ASN A 78 -2.40 9.22 7.34
C ASN A 78 -3.04 9.99 8.51
N LEU A 79 -2.42 9.99 9.69
CA LEU A 79 -2.89 10.76 10.84
C LEU A 79 -2.40 12.21 10.84
N LEU A 80 -1.53 12.63 9.92
CA LEU A 80 -1.11 14.02 9.87
C LEU A 80 -2.30 14.96 9.59
N PRO A 81 -2.31 16.17 10.18
CA PRO A 81 -3.39 17.13 10.03
C PRO A 81 -3.29 17.85 8.67
N PHE A 82 -3.41 17.11 7.57
CA PHE A 82 -3.46 17.64 6.20
C PHE A 82 -4.54 16.93 5.39
N LEU A 83 -5.18 17.63 4.46
CA LEU A 83 -6.06 16.98 3.48
C LEU A 83 -5.23 16.54 2.26
N PRO A 84 -5.48 15.35 1.67
CA PRO A 84 -6.66 14.50 1.81
C PRO A 84 -6.63 13.43 2.93
N LEU A 85 -5.61 13.43 3.80
CA LEU A 85 -5.35 12.40 4.81
C LEU A 85 -6.45 12.32 5.89
N ASP A 86 -6.55 11.17 6.55
CA ASP A 86 -7.56 10.91 7.59
C ASP A 86 -7.43 11.86 8.79
N GLY A 87 -6.21 12.23 9.18
CA GLY A 87 -5.95 13.23 10.21
C GLY A 87 -6.52 14.61 9.86
N GLY A 88 -6.41 15.01 8.58
CA GLY A 88 -7.07 16.21 8.07
C GLY A 88 -8.60 16.14 8.18
N ARG A 89 -9.19 14.97 7.91
CA ARG A 89 -10.65 14.72 8.06
C ARG A 89 -11.11 14.76 9.52
N VAL A 90 -10.28 14.28 10.44
CA VAL A 90 -10.51 14.37 11.89
C VAL A 90 -10.55 15.83 12.33
N VAL A 91 -9.53 16.62 11.99
CA VAL A 91 -9.48 18.05 12.31
C VAL A 91 -10.65 18.80 11.65
N GLU A 92 -10.98 18.48 10.40
CA GLU A 92 -12.12 19.06 9.68
C GLU A 92 -13.45 18.82 10.41
N THR A 93 -13.67 17.60 10.90
CA THR A 93 -14.90 17.22 11.58
C THR A 93 -15.02 17.86 12.96
N LEU A 94 -13.92 17.89 13.73
CA LEU A 94 -13.93 18.36 15.12
C LEU A 94 -13.86 19.88 15.27
N LEU A 95 -13.03 20.56 14.46
CA LEU A 95 -12.78 22.01 14.53
C LEU A 95 -13.54 22.80 13.47
N PHE A 96 -13.45 22.40 12.20
CA PHE A 96 -13.85 23.26 11.09
C PHE A 96 -15.36 23.28 10.80
N THR A 97 -16.12 22.33 11.35
CA THR A 97 -17.58 22.39 11.42
C THR A 97 -18.09 23.63 12.17
N ARG A 98 -17.32 24.13 13.15
CA ARG A 98 -17.63 25.36 13.90
C ARG A 98 -17.08 26.61 13.23
N PHE A 99 -15.97 26.49 12.51
CA PHE A 99 -15.29 27.60 11.84
C PHE A 99 -15.09 27.35 10.34
N PRO A 100 -16.12 27.54 9.50
CA PRO A 100 -16.06 27.27 8.07
C PRO A 100 -14.97 28.04 7.31
N ARG A 101 -14.53 29.20 7.82
CA ARG A 101 -13.44 29.98 7.23
C ARG A 101 -12.07 29.32 7.45
N LEU A 102 -11.85 28.74 8.63
CA LEU A 102 -10.60 28.01 8.93
C LEU A 102 -10.48 26.76 8.06
N ARG A 103 -11.60 26.11 7.73
CA ARG A 103 -11.64 25.00 6.76
C ARG A 103 -10.98 25.37 5.43
N VAL A 104 -11.34 26.53 4.88
CA VAL A 104 -10.85 26.97 3.57
C VAL A 104 -9.37 27.28 3.64
N ALA A 105 -8.94 27.99 4.70
CA ALA A 105 -7.52 28.26 4.93
C ALA A 105 -6.73 26.95 5.04
N PHE A 106 -7.25 25.98 5.78
CA PHE A 106 -6.63 24.67 5.95
C PHE A 106 -6.50 23.88 4.64
N VAL A 107 -7.56 23.84 3.81
CA VAL A 107 -7.50 23.21 2.49
C VAL A 107 -6.50 23.94 1.59
N ALA A 108 -6.49 25.28 1.61
CA ALA A 108 -5.54 26.08 0.82
C ALA A 108 -4.08 25.83 1.23
N VAL A 109 -3.80 25.81 2.54
CA VAL A 109 -2.47 25.48 3.08
C VAL A 109 -2.09 24.05 2.73
N SER A 110 -2.99 23.07 2.91
CA SER A 110 -2.73 21.68 2.52
C SER A 110 -2.42 21.55 1.03
N SER A 111 -3.18 22.23 0.18
CA SER A 111 -2.96 22.23 -1.28
C SER A 111 -1.60 22.82 -1.63
N ALA A 112 -1.25 23.96 -1.03
CA ALA A 112 0.03 24.64 -1.26
C ALA A 112 1.22 23.79 -0.78
N LEU A 113 1.11 23.14 0.38
CA LEU A 113 2.14 22.25 0.91
C LEU A 113 2.34 21.01 0.04
N LEU A 114 1.26 20.38 -0.44
CA LEU A 114 1.37 19.24 -1.37
C LEU A 114 2.03 19.64 -2.68
N MET A 115 1.66 20.79 -3.25
CA MET A 115 2.29 21.28 -4.48
C MET A 115 3.77 21.63 -4.25
N ALA A 116 4.10 22.33 -3.16
CA ALA A 116 5.47 22.68 -2.82
C ALA A 116 6.33 21.43 -2.57
N GLY A 117 5.79 20.44 -1.86
CA GLY A 117 6.43 19.15 -1.64
C GLY A 117 6.67 18.41 -2.95
N GLY A 118 5.67 18.35 -3.83
CA GLY A 118 5.80 17.73 -5.16
C GLY A 118 6.81 18.44 -6.06
N PHE A 119 6.90 19.77 -6.02
CA PHE A 119 7.95 20.50 -6.74
C PHE A 119 9.34 20.24 -6.17
N TYR A 120 9.47 20.09 -4.84
CA TYR A 120 10.73 19.80 -4.18
C TYR A 120 11.22 18.38 -4.46
N THR A 121 10.32 17.39 -4.46
CA THR A 121 10.66 15.98 -4.71
C THR A 121 10.68 15.61 -6.20
N GLY A 122 10.15 16.47 -7.08
CA GLY A 122 9.92 16.15 -8.49
C GLY A 122 8.75 15.22 -8.75
N ASP A 123 7.92 14.93 -7.74
CA ASP A 123 6.77 14.03 -7.84
C ASP A 123 5.54 14.75 -8.43
N TRP A 124 5.24 14.44 -9.69
CA TRP A 124 4.09 15.01 -10.40
C TRP A 124 2.75 14.59 -9.78
N LEU A 125 2.66 13.44 -9.10
CA LEU A 125 1.44 12.95 -8.49
C LEU A 125 1.05 13.82 -7.29
N LEU A 126 2.02 14.20 -6.44
CA LEU A 126 1.79 15.13 -5.33
C LEU A 126 1.32 16.50 -5.83
N ILE A 127 1.92 17.01 -6.91
CA ILE A 127 1.50 18.26 -7.54
C ILE A 127 0.06 18.14 -8.06
N LEU A 128 -0.28 17.03 -8.73
CA LEU A 128 -1.62 16.79 -9.25
C LEU A 128 -2.67 16.73 -8.12
N ILE A 129 -2.39 16.01 -7.03
CA ILE A 129 -3.29 15.92 -5.88
C ILE A 129 -3.49 17.31 -5.26
N GLY A 130 -2.42 18.06 -5.04
CA GLY A 130 -2.48 19.43 -4.52
C GLY A 130 -3.27 20.37 -5.44
N ALA A 131 -3.05 20.28 -6.74
CA ALA A 131 -3.77 21.08 -7.75
C ALA A 131 -5.27 20.72 -7.80
N LEU A 132 -5.62 19.44 -7.71
CA LEU A 132 -7.02 18.99 -7.66
C LEU A 132 -7.72 19.50 -6.40
N LEU A 133 -7.04 19.48 -5.25
CA LEU A 133 -7.53 20.01 -3.99
C LEU A 133 -7.76 21.53 -4.09
N ALA A 134 -6.80 22.25 -4.68
CA ALA A 134 -6.90 23.69 -4.93
C ALA A 134 -8.05 24.04 -5.89
N PHE A 135 -8.26 23.22 -6.93
CA PHE A 135 -9.35 23.40 -7.89
C PHE A 135 -10.74 23.24 -7.23
N ALA A 136 -10.84 22.39 -6.20
CA ALA A 136 -12.08 22.20 -5.44
C ALA A 136 -12.42 23.38 -4.51
N LEU A 137 -11.44 24.21 -4.11
CA LEU A 137 -11.60 25.30 -3.14
C LEU A 137 -12.75 26.28 -3.45
N PRO A 138 -12.92 26.80 -4.68
CA PRO A 138 -13.98 27.76 -4.97
C PRO A 138 -15.37 27.14 -4.89
N ALA A 139 -15.51 25.84 -5.18
CA ALA A 139 -16.76 25.11 -5.01
C ALA A 139 -17.09 24.95 -3.51
N ASP A 140 -16.10 24.52 -2.74
CA ASP A 140 -16.21 24.35 -1.28
C ASP A 140 -16.56 25.66 -0.56
N LEU A 141 -15.94 26.77 -0.96
CA LEU A 141 -16.26 28.11 -0.46
C LEU A 141 -17.71 28.51 -0.71
N ARG A 142 -18.24 28.20 -1.90
CA ARG A 142 -19.65 28.49 -2.25
C ARG A 142 -20.60 27.67 -1.38
N VAL A 143 -20.32 26.38 -1.24
CA VAL A 143 -21.11 25.44 -0.42
C VAL A 143 -21.09 25.87 1.06
N ALA A 144 -19.93 26.22 1.61
CA ALA A 144 -19.78 26.67 3.00
C ALA A 144 -20.53 27.97 3.27
N ARG A 145 -20.44 28.96 2.37
CA ARG A 145 -21.17 30.24 2.49
C ARG A 145 -22.69 30.05 2.43
N LEU A 146 -23.17 29.18 1.54
CA LEU A 146 -24.59 28.86 1.42
C LEU A 146 -25.11 28.19 2.70
N ALA A 147 -24.38 27.20 3.22
CA ALA A 147 -24.74 26.53 4.47
C ALA A 147 -24.76 27.51 5.66
N GLN A 148 -23.77 28.40 5.74
CA GLN A 148 -23.71 29.44 6.78
C GLN A 148 -24.90 30.41 6.69
N ALA A 149 -25.26 30.87 5.49
CA ALA A 149 -26.39 31.76 5.29
C ALA A 149 -27.72 31.13 5.73
N VAL A 150 -27.94 29.83 5.46
CA VAL A 150 -29.12 29.11 5.96
C VAL A 150 -29.11 28.94 7.48
N ARG A 151 -27.96 28.61 8.09
CA ARG A 151 -27.82 28.50 9.55
C ARG A 151 -28.11 29.81 10.26
N LEU A 152 -27.64 30.94 9.74
CA LEU A 152 -27.90 32.27 10.28
C LEU A 152 -29.36 32.72 10.11
N SER A 153 -30.07 32.15 9.13
CA SER A 153 -31.50 32.46 8.91
C SER A 153 -32.41 31.87 9.99
N GLY A 154 -31.88 31.07 10.93
CA GLY A 154 -32.64 30.55 12.08
C GLY A 154 -33.74 29.54 11.73
N VAL A 155 -33.82 29.09 10.48
CA VAL A 155 -34.84 28.13 10.03
C VAL A 155 -34.60 26.80 10.71
N ASN A 156 -35.62 26.18 11.31
CA ASN A 156 -35.50 24.84 11.86
C ASN A 156 -35.37 23.81 10.73
N VAL A 157 -34.15 23.28 10.58
CA VAL A 157 -33.76 22.38 9.49
C VAL A 157 -33.82 20.90 9.88
N ALA A 158 -34.71 20.53 10.82
CA ALA A 158 -34.89 19.14 11.23
C ALA A 158 -35.30 18.20 10.07
N GLU A 159 -36.03 18.71 9.08
CA GLU A 159 -36.47 17.92 7.92
C GLU A 159 -35.67 18.22 6.65
N ARG A 160 -35.21 17.17 5.96
CA ARG A 160 -34.50 17.26 4.67
C ARG A 160 -35.22 18.11 3.62
N LYS A 161 -36.54 17.95 3.48
CA LYS A 161 -37.34 18.73 2.51
C LYS A 161 -37.37 20.23 2.85
N ARG A 162 -37.39 20.59 4.14
CA ARG A 162 -37.32 21.98 4.59
C ARG A 162 -35.91 22.55 4.40
N ALA A 163 -34.89 21.74 4.66
CA ALA A 163 -33.48 22.07 4.40
C ALA A 163 -33.20 22.44 2.94
N LEU A 164 -33.69 21.61 2.01
CA LEU A 164 -33.52 21.86 0.59
C LEU A 164 -34.27 23.12 0.16
N ARG A 165 -35.51 23.32 0.62
CA ARG A 165 -36.26 24.55 0.32
C ARG A 165 -35.56 25.81 0.82
N SER A 166 -35.01 25.80 2.04
CA SER A 166 -34.27 26.97 2.55
C SER A 166 -32.97 27.21 1.78
N LEU A 167 -32.23 26.15 1.43
CA LEU A 167 -31.03 26.23 0.59
C LEU A 167 -31.34 26.83 -0.78
N PHE A 168 -32.34 26.31 -1.50
CA PHE A 168 -32.75 26.86 -2.79
C PHE A 168 -33.31 28.29 -2.66
N GLY A 169 -34.01 28.60 -1.57
CA GLY A 169 -34.51 29.94 -1.29
C GLY A 169 -33.40 30.97 -1.08
N VAL A 170 -32.37 30.64 -0.29
CA VAL A 170 -31.19 31.50 -0.10
C VAL A 170 -30.38 31.60 -1.39
N LEU A 171 -30.23 30.49 -2.12
CA LEU A 171 -29.55 30.48 -3.41
C LEU A 171 -30.28 31.43 -4.38
N ALA A 172 -31.60 31.31 -4.54
CA ALA A 172 -32.41 32.13 -5.44
C ALA A 172 -32.36 33.63 -5.12
N ARG A 173 -32.27 34.00 -3.84
CA ARG A 173 -32.14 35.41 -3.40
C ARG A 173 -30.72 35.96 -3.56
N SER A 174 -29.71 35.09 -3.66
CA SER A 174 -28.34 35.53 -3.86
C SER A 174 -28.11 35.91 -5.33
N GLY A 175 -27.73 37.17 -5.59
CA GLY A 175 -27.43 37.64 -6.96
C GLY A 175 -26.31 36.84 -7.67
N ARG A 176 -25.51 36.07 -6.92
CA ARG A 176 -24.50 35.15 -7.47
C ARG A 176 -25.09 33.85 -8.03
N ALA A 177 -26.26 33.41 -7.57
CA ALA A 177 -26.91 32.23 -8.14
C ALA A 177 -27.35 32.45 -9.58
N ALA A 178 -27.66 33.69 -9.96
CA ALA A 178 -27.95 34.08 -11.34
C ALA A 178 -26.84 33.65 -12.32
N LYS A 179 -25.58 33.62 -11.87
CA LYS A 179 -24.42 33.21 -12.67
C LYS A 179 -24.22 31.69 -12.79
N LEU A 180 -24.98 30.88 -12.06
CA LEU A 180 -24.84 29.42 -12.05
C LEU A 180 -25.88 28.76 -12.94
N ASN A 181 -25.45 27.76 -13.71
CA ASN A 181 -26.35 26.91 -14.49
C ASN A 181 -27.22 26.04 -13.56
N PHE A 182 -28.40 25.64 -14.02
CA PHE A 182 -29.33 24.83 -13.22
C PHE A 182 -28.68 23.58 -12.57
N PRO A 183 -27.85 22.77 -13.29
CA PRO A 183 -27.17 21.62 -12.68
C PRO A 183 -26.23 22.01 -11.55
N GLN A 184 -25.48 23.11 -11.71
CA GLN A 184 -24.54 23.60 -10.69
C GLN A 184 -25.27 24.08 -9.43
N ARG A 185 -26.45 24.73 -9.60
CA ARG A 185 -27.31 25.13 -8.48
C ARG A 185 -27.78 23.92 -7.67
N VAL A 186 -28.25 22.89 -8.37
CA VAL A 186 -28.70 21.63 -7.73
C VAL A 186 -27.54 20.93 -7.02
N GLN A 187 -26.37 20.81 -7.65
CA GLN A 187 -25.19 20.21 -7.02
C GLN A 187 -24.73 20.98 -5.78
N THR A 188 -24.68 22.32 -5.86
CA THR A 188 -24.29 23.17 -4.72
C THR A 188 -25.26 23.03 -3.55
N ALA A 189 -26.58 23.01 -3.82
CA ALA A 189 -27.59 22.81 -2.78
C ALA A 189 -27.51 21.40 -2.16
N LYS A 190 -27.32 20.35 -2.98
CA LYS A 190 -27.12 18.97 -2.51
C LYS A 190 -25.84 18.82 -1.67
N ALA A 191 -24.76 19.50 -2.05
CA ALA A 191 -23.49 19.48 -1.31
C ALA A 191 -23.58 20.27 0.01
N ALA A 192 -24.38 21.34 0.07
CA ALA A 192 -24.59 22.12 1.28
C ALA A 192 -25.57 21.46 2.27
N LEU A 193 -26.49 20.61 1.79
CA LEU A 193 -27.46 19.89 2.60
C LEU A 193 -26.87 19.20 3.83
N PRO A 194 -25.84 18.32 3.71
CA PRO A 194 -25.26 17.67 4.87
C PRO A 194 -24.63 18.67 5.84
N LEU A 195 -24.04 19.78 5.38
CA LEU A 195 -23.48 20.79 6.28
C LEU A 195 -24.56 21.49 7.11
N VAL A 196 -25.75 21.70 6.56
CA VAL A 196 -26.86 22.31 7.30
C VAL A 196 -27.53 21.32 8.25
N MET A 197 -27.68 20.06 7.84
CA MET A 197 -28.31 19.01 8.65
C MET A 197 -27.39 18.44 9.73
N GLN A 198 -26.08 18.57 9.58
CA GLN A 198 -25.11 18.06 10.54
C GLN A 198 -25.20 18.76 11.90
N ARG A 199 -25.26 17.94 12.95
CA ARG A 199 -25.08 18.38 14.33
C ARG A 199 -23.65 18.91 14.51
N VAL A 200 -23.53 20.16 14.95
CA VAL A 200 -22.23 20.74 15.32
C VAL A 200 -21.77 20.09 16.63
N PRO A 201 -20.52 19.60 16.72
CA PRO A 201 -19.98 19.07 17.97
C PRO A 201 -20.05 20.10 19.09
N ARG A 202 -20.38 19.65 20.30
CA ARG A 202 -20.33 20.49 21.50
C ARG A 202 -18.86 20.83 21.82
N PRO A 203 -18.55 21.98 22.45
CA PRO A 203 -17.17 22.34 22.80
C PRO A 203 -16.43 21.23 23.56
N LEU A 204 -17.11 20.55 24.50
CA LEU A 204 -16.54 19.43 25.25
C LEU A 204 -16.27 18.20 24.36
N GLU A 205 -17.14 17.92 23.40
CA GLU A 205 -16.93 16.82 22.43
C GLU A 205 -15.75 17.12 21.51
N THR A 206 -15.61 18.38 21.06
CA THR A 206 -14.44 18.84 20.30
C THR A 206 -13.16 18.71 21.12
N LEU A 207 -13.17 19.18 22.38
CA LEU A 207 -12.00 19.11 23.26
C LEU A 207 -11.57 17.66 23.51
N ALA A 208 -12.51 16.79 23.90
CA ALA A 208 -12.24 15.38 24.15
C ALA A 208 -11.78 14.65 22.88
N GLY A 209 -12.40 14.92 21.73
CA GLY A 209 -11.99 14.35 20.44
C GLY A 209 -10.60 14.80 20.01
N MET A 210 -10.26 16.08 20.20
CA MET A 210 -8.93 16.60 19.90
C MET A 210 -7.87 16.07 20.86
N ALA A 211 -8.19 15.93 22.15
CA ALA A 211 -7.29 15.32 23.13
C ALA A 211 -6.98 13.87 22.77
N LEU A 212 -8.00 13.09 22.37
CA LEU A 212 -7.82 11.72 21.89
C LEU A 212 -6.94 11.67 20.63
N TYR A 213 -7.20 12.54 19.66
CA TYR A 213 -6.42 12.61 18.42
C TYR A 213 -4.95 12.98 18.68
N VAL A 214 -4.69 13.97 19.54
CA VAL A 214 -3.33 14.34 19.95
C VAL A 214 -2.65 13.19 20.70
N PHE A 215 -3.36 12.49 21.58
CA PHE A 215 -2.83 11.32 22.28
C PHE A 215 -2.41 10.22 21.30
N ILE A 216 -3.22 9.92 20.28
CA ILE A 216 -2.92 8.90 19.27
C ILE A 216 -1.67 9.26 18.45
N ILE A 217 -1.45 10.54 18.15
CA ILE A 217 -0.23 11.00 17.45
C ILE A 217 0.98 11.01 18.40
N ALA A 218 0.79 11.46 19.64
CA ALA A 218 1.88 11.61 20.60
C ALA A 218 2.36 10.28 21.16
N ALA A 219 1.49 9.28 21.32
CA ALA A 219 1.86 8.01 21.96
C ALA A 219 2.96 7.23 21.20
N PRO A 220 2.89 7.04 19.87
CA PRO A 220 3.98 6.40 19.11
C PRO A 220 5.30 7.19 19.20
N VAL A 221 5.22 8.51 19.14
CA VAL A 221 6.40 9.39 19.25
C VAL A 221 7.01 9.28 20.65
N ALA A 222 6.20 9.34 21.70
CA ALA A 222 6.64 9.19 23.08
C ALA A 222 7.23 7.80 23.34
N ALA A 223 6.62 6.74 22.80
CA ALA A 223 7.14 5.37 22.89
C ALA A 223 8.52 5.27 22.21
N PHE A 224 8.69 5.86 21.03
CA PHE A 224 9.98 5.93 20.34
C PHE A 224 11.06 6.65 21.18
N TYR A 225 10.72 7.78 21.80
CA TYR A 225 11.65 8.50 22.68
C TYR A 225 11.89 7.82 24.04
N ALA A 226 11.03 6.87 24.44
CA ALA A 226 11.19 6.11 25.67
C ALA A 226 12.06 4.84 25.50
N MET A 227 12.27 4.35 24.27
CA MET A 227 13.17 3.22 23.97
C MET A 227 14.62 3.50 24.38
N ASP A 228 15.47 2.49 24.55
CA ASP A 228 16.86 2.72 24.97
C ASP A 228 17.63 3.61 23.98
N PRO A 229 18.54 4.49 24.46
CA PRO A 229 19.31 5.38 23.60
C PRO A 229 20.10 4.64 22.52
N GLU A 230 20.59 3.42 22.80
CA GLU A 230 21.30 2.59 21.82
C GLU A 230 20.41 2.15 20.65
N VAL A 231 19.11 1.93 20.91
CA VAL A 231 18.09 1.68 19.88
C VAL A 231 17.68 2.98 19.17
N ARG A 232 17.75 4.14 19.86
CA ARG A 232 17.50 5.47 19.29
C ARG A 232 18.61 5.99 18.38
N ILE A 233 19.87 5.57 18.56
CA ILE A 233 21.03 6.04 17.78
C ILE A 233 20.88 5.73 16.28
N GLY A 234 20.05 4.74 15.94
CA GLY A 234 19.66 4.53 14.55
C GLY A 234 18.60 5.51 14.02
N GLY A 235 17.80 6.14 14.87
CA GLY A 235 16.70 7.01 14.44
C GLY A 235 15.61 6.26 13.63
N PRO A 236 14.59 6.99 13.14
CA PRO A 236 13.69 6.48 12.10
C PRO A 236 14.47 6.08 10.84
N GLU A 237 15.62 6.71 10.63
CA GLU A 237 16.51 6.47 9.50
C GLU A 237 17.06 5.06 9.51
N VAL A 238 17.50 4.45 10.62
CA VAL A 238 17.97 3.05 10.65
C VAL A 238 16.84 2.04 10.54
N ILE A 239 15.63 2.35 10.99
CA ILE A 239 14.49 1.46 10.74
C ILE A 239 14.13 1.50 9.23
N LEU A 240 14.13 2.69 8.63
CA LEU A 240 13.90 2.88 7.21
C LEU A 240 15.07 2.32 6.37
N ASP A 241 16.30 2.50 6.85
CA ASP A 241 17.53 2.08 6.22
C ASP A 241 17.73 0.57 6.40
N ALA A 242 17.34 -0.06 7.51
CA ALA A 242 17.25 -1.53 7.64
C ALA A 242 16.12 -2.11 6.78
N ALA A 243 15.01 -1.36 6.61
CA ALA A 243 13.94 -1.72 5.69
C ALA A 243 14.33 -1.56 4.21
N MET A 244 15.28 -0.68 3.92
CA MET A 244 15.78 -0.41 2.56
C MET A 244 17.11 -1.13 2.26
N HIS A 245 17.92 -1.45 3.26
CA HIS A 245 19.24 -2.08 3.14
C HIS A 245 19.13 -3.51 2.65
N ASP A 246 18.06 -4.23 2.99
CA ASP A 246 17.86 -5.60 2.52
C ASP A 246 17.55 -5.67 1.01
N ARG A 247 17.32 -4.52 0.35
CA ARG A 247 17.32 -4.42 -1.13
C ARG A 247 18.67 -4.04 -1.73
N ALA A 248 19.58 -3.48 -0.94
CA ALA A 248 20.83 -2.90 -1.43
C ALA A 248 22.08 -3.74 -1.07
N ALA A 249 22.03 -4.51 0.01
CA ALA A 249 23.03 -5.51 0.30
C ALA A 249 22.72 -6.77 -0.51
N SER A 250 23.25 -6.85 -1.74
CA SER A 250 23.41 -8.15 -2.38
C SER A 250 24.09 -9.07 -1.35
N PRO A 251 23.53 -10.24 -1.02
CA PRO A 251 24.23 -11.18 -0.15
C PRO A 251 25.64 -11.37 -0.70
N PRO A 252 26.68 -11.43 0.16
CA PRO A 252 28.05 -11.58 -0.30
C PRO A 252 28.06 -12.75 -1.30
N THR A 253 28.51 -12.48 -2.53
CA THR A 253 28.53 -13.47 -3.62
C THR A 253 29.18 -14.73 -3.06
N PRO A 254 28.42 -15.83 -2.87
CA PRO A 254 29.01 -17.03 -2.29
C PRO A 254 30.14 -17.48 -3.20
N ASP A 255 31.28 -17.87 -2.63
CA ASP A 255 32.37 -18.46 -3.42
C ASP A 255 31.94 -19.87 -3.87
N TRP A 256 31.18 -19.89 -4.96
CA TRP A 256 30.61 -21.11 -5.51
C TRP A 256 31.70 -22.08 -5.97
N GLU A 257 32.82 -21.58 -6.49
CA GLU A 257 33.94 -22.45 -6.89
C GLU A 257 34.60 -23.12 -5.70
N ALA A 258 34.81 -22.40 -4.58
CA ALA A 258 35.31 -23.02 -3.36
C ALA A 258 34.35 -24.09 -2.81
N ARG A 259 33.03 -23.85 -2.87
CA ARG A 259 32.02 -24.82 -2.43
C ARG A 259 31.96 -26.06 -3.33
N VAL A 260 32.10 -25.88 -4.65
CA VAL A 260 32.17 -26.98 -5.62
C VAL A 260 33.42 -27.83 -5.40
N ALA A 261 34.55 -27.19 -5.10
CA ALA A 261 35.82 -27.85 -4.80
C ALA A 261 35.78 -28.61 -3.45
N ALA A 262 35.09 -28.06 -2.45
CA ALA A 262 34.92 -28.68 -1.13
C ALA A 262 33.87 -29.79 -1.08
N ALA A 263 33.13 -30.04 -2.16
CA ALA A 263 32.06 -31.04 -2.18
C ALA A 263 32.63 -32.47 -1.98
N PRO A 264 32.13 -33.23 -0.97
CA PRO A 264 32.71 -34.51 -0.57
C PRO A 264 32.48 -35.64 -1.58
N ASP A 265 31.41 -35.57 -2.36
CA ASP A 265 31.05 -36.57 -3.36
C ASP A 265 30.36 -35.94 -4.59
N ALA A 266 30.07 -36.76 -5.61
CA ALA A 266 29.43 -36.31 -6.84
C ALA A 266 28.00 -35.80 -6.62
N ALA A 267 27.25 -36.37 -5.66
CA ALA A 267 25.89 -35.94 -5.34
C ALA A 267 25.85 -34.54 -4.72
N ALA A 268 26.73 -34.29 -3.75
CA ALA A 268 26.92 -32.99 -3.14
C ALA A 268 27.44 -31.97 -4.16
N ARG A 269 28.36 -32.38 -5.04
CA ARG A 269 28.87 -31.50 -6.11
C ARG A 269 27.76 -31.09 -7.07
N TRP A 270 26.90 -32.03 -7.48
CA TRP A 270 25.73 -31.75 -8.29
C TRP A 270 24.79 -30.73 -7.62
N GLN A 271 24.49 -30.93 -6.33
CA GLN A 271 23.61 -30.02 -5.58
C GLN A 271 24.18 -28.60 -5.51
N VAL A 272 25.47 -28.46 -5.17
CA VAL A 272 26.12 -27.15 -5.10
C VAL A 272 26.14 -26.45 -6.46
N LEU A 273 26.32 -27.18 -7.56
CA LEU A 273 26.27 -26.62 -8.92
C LEU A 273 24.85 -26.17 -9.29
N LEU A 274 23.80 -26.88 -8.87
CA LEU A 274 22.42 -26.45 -9.04
C LEU A 274 22.10 -25.20 -8.23
N ASP A 275 22.49 -25.18 -6.96
CA ASP A 275 22.27 -24.02 -6.07
C ASP A 275 23.00 -22.77 -6.61
N ALA A 276 24.22 -22.94 -7.13
CA ALA A 276 24.98 -21.88 -7.78
C ALA A 276 24.26 -21.35 -9.03
N GLY A 277 23.79 -22.26 -9.89
CA GLY A 277 23.05 -21.90 -11.08
C GLY A 277 21.75 -21.14 -10.76
N LEU A 278 21.02 -21.57 -9.73
CA LEU A 278 19.79 -20.91 -9.29
C LEU A 278 20.04 -19.51 -8.74
N TRP A 279 21.10 -19.35 -7.95
CA TRP A 279 21.50 -18.04 -7.43
C TRP A 279 21.79 -17.04 -8.57
N HIS A 280 22.53 -17.48 -9.60
CA HIS A 280 22.79 -16.65 -10.78
C HIS A 280 21.55 -16.45 -11.66
N GLU A 281 20.62 -17.42 -11.71
CA GLU A 281 19.32 -17.29 -12.39
C GLU A 281 18.45 -16.21 -11.73
N GLU A 282 18.36 -16.20 -10.39
CA GLU A 282 17.63 -15.21 -9.60
C GLU A 282 18.27 -13.80 -9.69
N ALA A 283 19.59 -13.73 -9.88
CA ALA A 283 20.31 -12.49 -10.12
C ALA A 283 20.25 -11.99 -11.58
N GLU A 284 19.49 -12.66 -12.46
CA GLU A 284 19.41 -12.39 -13.91
C GLU A 284 20.75 -12.55 -14.67
N GLU A 285 21.72 -13.24 -14.06
CA GLU A 285 23.05 -13.54 -14.63
C GLU A 285 23.03 -14.87 -15.42
N TYR A 286 22.16 -14.96 -16.43
CA TYR A 286 21.87 -16.22 -17.14
C TYR A 286 23.10 -16.88 -17.79
N ALA A 287 24.12 -16.11 -18.17
CA ALA A 287 25.36 -16.66 -18.72
C ALA A 287 26.14 -17.50 -17.69
N ALA A 288 26.22 -17.04 -16.44
CA ALA A 288 26.84 -17.76 -15.34
C ALA A 288 25.99 -18.97 -14.94
N ALA A 289 24.67 -18.78 -14.82
CA ALA A 289 23.72 -19.86 -14.51
C ALA A 289 23.84 -21.04 -15.51
N ARG A 290 23.91 -20.75 -16.82
CA ARG A 290 24.13 -21.76 -17.86
C ARG A 290 25.41 -22.56 -17.66
N GLY A 291 26.50 -21.90 -17.27
CA GLY A 291 27.78 -22.56 -17.00
C GLY A 291 27.68 -23.57 -15.85
N TYR A 292 27.03 -23.18 -14.76
CA TYR A 292 26.81 -24.03 -13.61
C TYR A 292 25.87 -25.21 -13.90
N TYR A 293 24.74 -24.97 -14.56
CA TYR A 293 23.81 -26.05 -14.93
C TYR A 293 24.39 -27.03 -15.95
N LYS A 294 25.26 -26.58 -16.85
CA LYS A 294 26.00 -27.47 -17.75
C LYS A 294 26.91 -28.42 -16.95
N ARG A 295 27.71 -27.88 -16.03
CA ARG A 295 28.57 -28.68 -15.15
C ARG A 295 27.76 -29.60 -14.24
N ALA A 296 26.61 -29.15 -13.75
CA ALA A 296 25.70 -29.99 -12.97
C ALA A 296 25.26 -31.21 -13.78
N PHE A 297 24.84 -31.01 -15.04
CA PHE A 297 24.48 -32.12 -15.94
C PHE A 297 25.66 -33.06 -16.22
N GLU A 298 26.86 -32.54 -16.48
CA GLU A 298 28.06 -33.37 -16.69
C GLU A 298 28.37 -34.27 -15.48
N VAL A 299 28.12 -33.81 -14.24
CA VAL A 299 28.26 -34.64 -13.03
C VAL A 299 27.26 -35.79 -13.00
N THR A 300 26.07 -35.63 -13.61
CA THR A 300 25.04 -36.68 -13.64
C THR A 300 25.37 -37.86 -14.54
N GLU A 301 26.29 -37.70 -15.49
CA GLU A 301 26.78 -38.81 -16.34
C GLU A 301 27.46 -39.91 -15.51
N GLY A 302 27.93 -39.59 -14.29
CA GLY A 302 28.51 -40.54 -13.34
C GLY A 302 27.49 -41.22 -12.42
N PHE A 303 26.20 -40.87 -12.49
CA PHE A 303 25.14 -41.48 -11.68
C PHE A 303 24.53 -42.72 -12.36
N ALA A 304 23.70 -43.46 -11.62
CA ALA A 304 23.03 -44.63 -12.16
C ALA A 304 22.05 -44.23 -13.28
N ALA A 305 21.90 -45.10 -14.27
CA ALA A 305 20.91 -44.90 -15.34
C ALA A 305 19.50 -44.77 -14.73
N GLY A 306 18.80 -43.68 -15.05
CA GLY A 306 17.48 -43.36 -14.49
C GLY A 306 17.50 -42.47 -13.24
N ASP A 307 18.64 -41.92 -12.84
CA ASP A 307 18.70 -40.93 -11.76
C ASP A 307 18.00 -39.63 -12.17
N LEU A 308 17.00 -39.22 -11.38
CA LEU A 308 16.19 -38.03 -11.63
C LEU A 308 16.98 -36.72 -11.52
N ARG A 309 18.19 -36.75 -10.95
CA ARG A 309 19.09 -35.59 -10.94
C ARG A 309 19.51 -35.14 -12.34
N ALA A 310 19.59 -36.06 -13.29
CA ALA A 310 19.83 -35.72 -14.69
C ALA A 310 18.65 -34.92 -15.28
N VAL A 311 17.41 -35.31 -14.91
CA VAL A 311 16.18 -34.61 -15.31
C VAL A 311 16.15 -33.20 -14.73
N ASP A 312 16.43 -33.04 -13.44
CA ASP A 312 16.41 -31.74 -12.78
C ASP A 312 17.46 -30.78 -13.40
N ALA A 313 18.64 -31.30 -13.78
CA ALA A 313 19.66 -30.52 -14.49
C ALA A 313 19.24 -30.15 -15.92
N LEU A 314 18.55 -31.04 -16.65
CA LEU A 314 18.02 -30.75 -18.00
C LEU A 314 16.94 -29.66 -17.95
N ILE A 315 16.02 -29.73 -17.00
CA ILE A 315 14.99 -28.72 -16.78
C ILE A 315 15.62 -27.36 -16.48
N ALA A 316 16.63 -27.33 -15.58
CA ALA A 316 17.34 -26.11 -15.26
C ALA A 316 18.03 -25.50 -16.50
N ARG A 317 18.69 -26.32 -17.33
CA ARG A 317 19.31 -25.87 -18.59
C ARG A 317 18.30 -25.35 -19.61
N ALA A 318 17.11 -25.94 -19.65
CA ALA A 318 16.03 -25.53 -20.54
C ALA A 318 15.48 -24.15 -20.18
N ARG A 319 15.42 -23.78 -18.89
CA ARG A 319 14.93 -22.46 -18.46
C ARG A 319 15.87 -21.31 -18.84
N VAL A 320 17.18 -21.52 -18.80
CA VAL A 320 18.18 -20.45 -18.96
C VAL A 320 18.80 -20.34 -20.37
N THR A 321 18.37 -21.19 -21.30
CA THR A 321 18.90 -21.17 -22.68
C THR A 321 18.30 -20.02 -23.49
N GLU A 322 19.13 -19.36 -24.29
CA GLU A 322 18.71 -18.25 -25.17
C GLU A 322 18.03 -18.74 -26.46
N HIS A 323 18.10 -20.04 -26.74
CA HIS A 323 17.58 -20.64 -27.96
C HIS A 323 16.35 -21.50 -27.66
N PRO A 324 15.14 -21.07 -28.05
CA PRO A 324 13.90 -21.81 -27.80
C PRO A 324 13.93 -23.24 -28.34
N ALA A 325 14.54 -23.46 -29.51
CA ALA A 325 14.71 -24.79 -30.08
C ALA A 325 15.52 -25.74 -29.17
N ARG A 326 16.58 -25.22 -28.52
CA ARG A 326 17.36 -26.01 -27.55
C ARG A 326 16.61 -26.23 -26.24
N ALA A 327 15.76 -25.30 -25.82
CA ALA A 327 14.91 -25.51 -24.65
C ALA A 327 13.98 -26.70 -24.87
N VAL A 328 13.36 -26.77 -26.06
CA VAL A 328 12.51 -27.90 -26.46
C VAL A 328 13.28 -29.21 -26.49
N GLU A 329 14.52 -29.22 -27.00
CA GLU A 329 15.39 -30.40 -26.97
C GLU A 329 15.64 -30.89 -25.54
N PHE A 330 16.03 -30.01 -24.62
CA PHE A 330 16.28 -30.37 -23.21
C PHE A 330 15.01 -30.86 -22.50
N TYR A 331 13.86 -30.23 -22.75
CA TYR A 331 12.59 -30.68 -22.19
C TYR A 331 12.16 -32.04 -22.75
N ASN A 332 12.36 -32.30 -24.04
CA ASN A 332 12.08 -33.61 -24.63
C ASN A 332 13.00 -34.71 -24.06
N GLU A 333 14.28 -34.39 -23.83
CA GLU A 333 15.22 -35.30 -23.19
C GLU A 333 14.83 -35.59 -21.73
N ALA A 334 14.42 -34.56 -20.98
CA ALA A 334 13.89 -34.70 -19.64
C ALA A 334 12.61 -35.55 -19.62
N MET A 335 11.69 -35.35 -20.57
CA MET A 335 10.47 -36.16 -20.71
C MET A 335 10.76 -37.63 -21.00
N ALA A 336 11.75 -37.92 -21.84
CA ALA A 336 12.14 -39.29 -22.16
C ALA A 336 12.65 -40.03 -20.91
N ALA A 337 13.41 -39.34 -20.06
CA ALA A 337 13.90 -39.90 -18.79
C ALA A 337 12.78 -40.03 -17.72
N LEU A 338 11.68 -39.30 -17.86
CA LEU A 338 10.52 -39.34 -16.96
C LEU A 338 9.43 -40.34 -17.37
N SER A 339 9.61 -41.11 -18.46
CA SER A 339 8.56 -42.01 -18.98
C SER A 339 8.08 -43.06 -17.99
N ASP A 340 8.96 -43.51 -17.08
CA ASP A 340 8.68 -44.53 -16.07
C ASP A 340 8.42 -43.95 -14.66
N ALA A 341 8.34 -42.63 -14.52
CA ALA A 341 8.17 -41.96 -13.23
C ALA A 341 6.82 -42.30 -12.57
N GLN A 342 6.84 -42.71 -11.30
CA GLN A 342 5.65 -43.04 -10.51
C GLN A 342 5.52 -42.19 -9.25
N GLY A 343 4.28 -42.03 -8.76
CA GLY A 343 4.02 -41.31 -7.51
C GLY A 343 4.34 -39.81 -7.58
N ARG A 344 5.12 -39.30 -6.62
CA ARG A 344 5.46 -37.87 -6.51
C ARG A 344 6.33 -37.36 -7.66
N ASP A 345 7.06 -38.24 -8.33
CA ASP A 345 7.93 -37.86 -9.45
C ASP A 345 7.16 -37.49 -10.71
N ARG A 346 5.86 -37.81 -10.79
CA ARG A 346 4.96 -37.38 -11.87
C ARG A 346 4.69 -35.88 -11.86
N LEU A 347 4.95 -35.17 -10.76
CA LEU A 347 4.84 -33.70 -10.72
C LEU A 347 5.78 -33.05 -11.73
N ARG A 348 7.01 -33.57 -11.87
CA ARG A 348 7.99 -33.09 -12.86
C ARG A 348 7.49 -33.25 -14.30
N VAL A 349 6.68 -34.26 -14.59
CA VAL A 349 6.07 -34.47 -15.91
C VAL A 349 5.09 -33.35 -16.23
N ALA A 350 4.31 -32.90 -15.24
CA ALA A 350 3.37 -31.79 -15.44
C ALA A 350 4.12 -30.48 -15.76
N ASP A 351 5.17 -30.18 -14.99
CA ASP A 351 5.98 -28.97 -15.17
C ASP A 351 6.63 -28.92 -16.56
N VAL A 352 7.17 -30.05 -17.04
CA VAL A 352 7.79 -30.10 -18.36
C VAL A 352 6.77 -30.02 -19.49
N LEU A 353 5.60 -30.66 -19.35
CA LEU A 353 4.52 -30.56 -20.35
C LEU A 353 3.98 -29.13 -20.45
N GLU A 354 3.82 -28.43 -19.32
CA GLU A 354 3.43 -27.03 -19.29
C GLU A 354 4.46 -26.15 -20.00
N ALA A 355 5.75 -26.32 -19.70
CA ALA A 355 6.82 -25.57 -20.35
C ALA A 355 6.89 -25.83 -21.87
N LEU A 356 6.74 -27.08 -22.32
CA LEU A 356 6.68 -27.43 -23.73
C LEU A 356 5.47 -26.80 -24.44
N TYR A 357 4.31 -26.78 -23.80
CA TYR A 357 3.11 -26.15 -24.35
C TYR A 357 3.30 -24.65 -24.56
N LEU A 358 3.86 -23.94 -23.56
CA LEU A 358 4.14 -22.51 -23.64
C LEU A 358 5.11 -22.16 -24.77
N LEU A 359 6.18 -22.95 -24.93
CA LEU A 359 7.17 -22.75 -26.00
C LEU A 359 6.58 -23.00 -27.40
N GLN A 360 5.58 -23.87 -27.53
CA GLN A 360 4.88 -24.10 -28.80
C GLN A 360 3.91 -22.97 -29.14
N THR A 361 3.23 -22.39 -28.14
CA THR A 361 2.31 -21.27 -28.35
C THR A 361 3.02 -19.96 -28.70
N ASP A 362 4.24 -19.74 -28.20
CA ASP A 362 5.02 -18.54 -28.53
C ASP A 362 5.67 -18.60 -29.94
N ALA A 363 5.73 -19.79 -30.54
CA ALA A 363 6.29 -20.00 -31.88
C ALA A 363 5.25 -19.93 -33.02
N SER A 364 3.95 -19.89 -32.69
CA SER A 364 2.80 -19.79 -33.63
C SER A 364 2.25 -18.37 -33.70
#